data_AF-A0A537UTQ2-F1
#
_entry.id   AF-A0A537UTQ2-F1
#
_cell.length_a   1.000
_cell.length_b   1.000
_cell.length_c   1.000
_cell.angle_alpha   90.00
_cell.angle_beta   90.00
_cell.angle_gamma   90.00
#
_symmetry.space_group_name_H-M   'P 1'
#
loop_
_entity.id
_entity.type
_entity.pdbx_description
1 polymer ?
#
loop_
_entity_poly.entity_id
_entity_poly.type
_entity_poly.pdbx_seq_one_letter_code
_entity_poly.pdbx_strand_id
1 'polypeptide(L)'
;TSPEREELRNDFERAAAWSKQNHRPLYLGEFGAYREANMDDRALWTRAVAREAEKRGFSWSYWEFCSEFGAYDPAARRWRRPLLNALLDKD
;
A
#
# COMPACT_ATOMS: atom_id res chain seq x y z
N THR A 1 -8.87 14.53 9.53
CA THR A 1 -8.51 13.24 8.92
C THR A 1 -9.67 12.28 9.15
N SER A 2 -9.99 11.36 8.24
CA SER A 2 -11.11 10.42 8.47
C SER A 2 -10.71 9.35 9.51
N PRO A 3 -11.65 8.71 10.22
CA PRO A 3 -11.36 7.65 11.20
C PRO A 3 -10.49 6.53 10.64
N GLU A 4 -10.73 6.09 9.40
CA GLU A 4 -9.98 5.01 8.75
C GLU A 4 -8.51 5.38 8.54
N ARG A 5 -8.24 6.67 8.27
CA ARG A 5 -6.86 7.18 8.14
C ARG A 5 -6.15 7.35 9.49
N GLU A 6 -6.89 7.45 10.59
CA GLU A 6 -6.33 7.40 11.93
C GLU A 6 -5.98 5.97 12.32
N GLU A 7 -6.88 5.03 12.08
CA GLU A 7 -6.65 3.60 12.34
C GLU A 7 -5.42 3.10 11.58
N LEU A 8 -5.34 3.37 10.27
CA LEU A 8 -4.17 2.99 9.46
C LEU A 8 -2.86 3.55 10.06
N ARG A 9 -2.84 4.82 10.44
CA ARG A 9 -1.64 5.43 11.05
C ARG A 9 -1.29 4.75 12.37
N ASN A 10 -2.28 4.49 13.22
CA ASN A 10 -2.06 3.83 14.51
C ASN A 10 -1.50 2.41 14.34
N ASP A 11 -1.94 1.67 13.33
CA ASP A 11 -1.39 0.35 12.99
C ASP A 11 0.10 0.44 12.65
N PHE A 12 0.46 1.38 11.78
CA PHE A 12 1.84 1.61 11.38
C PHE A 12 2.72 2.15 12.53
N GLU A 13 2.19 3.01 13.40
CA GLU A 13 2.90 3.47 14.60
C GLU A 13 3.21 2.33 15.56
N ARG A 14 2.24 1.43 15.78
CA ARG A 14 2.46 0.24 16.63
C ARG A 14 3.57 -0.64 16.06
N ALA A 15 3.57 -0.89 14.74
CA ALA A 15 4.62 -1.64 14.08
C ALA A 15 6.00 -0.95 14.17
N ALA A 16 6.06 0.37 13.98
CA ALA A 16 7.31 1.12 14.07
C ALA A 16 7.87 1.18 15.49
N ALA A 17 7.02 1.31 16.50
CA ALA A 17 7.42 1.25 17.91
C ALA A 17 8.07 -0.10 18.22
N TRP A 18 7.46 -1.20 17.78
CA TRP A 18 8.03 -2.54 17.92
C TRP A 18 9.38 -2.66 17.19
N SER A 19 9.47 -2.17 15.95
CA SER A 19 10.70 -2.19 15.14
C SER A 19 11.87 -1.50 15.85
N LYS A 20 11.63 -0.30 16.39
CA LYS A 20 12.62 0.46 17.15
C LYS A 20 13.05 -0.26 18.42
N GLN A 21 12.10 -0.75 19.22
CA GLN A 21 12.40 -1.45 20.46
C GLN A 21 13.24 -2.71 20.24
N ASN A 22 12.97 -3.44 19.14
CA ASN A 22 13.61 -4.72 18.86
C ASN A 22 14.83 -4.62 17.93
N HIS A 23 15.16 -3.43 17.45
CA HIS A 23 16.27 -3.19 16.52
C HIS A 23 16.17 -4.07 15.25
N ARG A 24 14.96 -4.22 14.70
CA ARG A 24 14.70 -5.01 13.49
C ARG A 24 14.04 -4.16 12.41
N PRO A 25 14.56 -4.14 11.17
CA PRO A 25 13.87 -3.50 10.06
C PRO A 25 12.56 -4.24 9.77
N LEU A 26 11.57 -3.51 9.25
CA LEU A 26 10.29 -4.08 8.82
C LEU A 26 10.14 -4.03 7.31
N TYR A 27 9.53 -5.10 6.81
CA TYR A 27 9.13 -5.28 5.44
C TYR A 27 7.62 -5.55 5.41
N LEU A 28 6.85 -4.67 4.80
CA LEU A 28 5.43 -4.88 4.53
C LEU A 28 5.31 -5.80 3.31
N GLY A 29 5.27 -7.10 3.56
CA GLY A 29 5.34 -8.12 2.51
C GLY A 29 4.18 -8.11 1.53
N GLU A 30 2.99 -7.75 1.99
CA GLU A 30 1.78 -7.76 1.18
C GLU A 30 0.84 -6.63 1.62
N PHE A 31 0.31 -5.91 0.64
CA PHE A 31 -0.84 -5.02 0.80
C PHE A 31 -1.50 -4.84 -0.56
N GLY A 32 -2.83 -4.79 -0.58
CA GLY A 32 -3.61 -4.57 -1.79
C GLY A 32 -5.09 -4.56 -1.50
N ALA A 33 -5.88 -4.00 -2.43
CA ALA A 33 -7.33 -4.03 -2.39
C ALA A 33 -7.86 -4.84 -3.59
N TYR A 34 -8.74 -5.80 -3.31
CA TYR A 34 -9.30 -6.75 -4.28
C TYR A 34 -10.07 -6.05 -5.40
N ARG A 35 -10.04 -6.61 -6.61
CA ARG A 35 -10.59 -5.98 -7.83
C ARG A 35 -12.07 -5.63 -7.80
N GLU A 36 -12.86 -6.24 -6.91
CA GLU A 36 -14.29 -5.94 -6.77
C GLU A 36 -14.58 -4.59 -6.10
N ALA A 37 -13.60 -4.03 -5.37
CA ALA A 37 -13.72 -2.67 -4.84
C ALA A 37 -13.59 -1.62 -5.97
N ASN A 38 -14.20 -0.45 -5.77
CA ASN A 38 -14.10 0.67 -6.71
C ASN A 38 -12.62 1.08 -6.92
N MET A 39 -12.22 1.31 -8.17
CA MET A 39 -10.84 1.64 -8.53
C MET A 39 -10.29 2.88 -7.80
N ASP A 40 -11.12 3.90 -7.58
CA ASP A 40 -10.69 5.12 -6.90
C ASP A 40 -10.39 4.83 -5.42
N ASP A 41 -11.24 4.04 -4.75
CA ASP A 41 -11.01 3.60 -3.38
C ASP A 41 -9.77 2.71 -3.28
N ARG A 42 -9.59 1.79 -4.23
CA ARG A 42 -8.39 0.94 -4.31
C ARG A 42 -7.12 1.78 -4.43
N ALA A 43 -7.12 2.80 -5.30
CA ALA A 43 -5.97 3.68 -5.50
C ALA A 43 -5.71 4.57 -4.27
N LEU A 44 -6.76 5.14 -3.67
CA LEU A 44 -6.67 5.96 -2.45
C LEU A 44 -6.10 5.16 -1.28
N TRP A 45 -6.63 3.96 -1.05
CA TRP A 45 -6.15 3.08 0.01
C TRP A 45 -4.71 2.61 -0.24
N THR A 46 -4.40 2.17 -1.47
CA THR A 46 -3.04 1.73 -1.84
C THR A 46 -2.02 2.84 -1.62
N ARG A 47 -2.33 4.08 -2.03
CA ARG A 47 -1.48 5.25 -1.79
C ARG A 47 -1.30 5.50 -0.30
N ALA A 48 -2.37 5.47 0.48
CA ALA A 48 -2.30 5.70 1.92
C ALA A 48 -1.36 4.70 2.60
N VAL A 49 -1.50 3.40 2.29
CA VAL A 49 -0.65 2.35 2.86
C VAL A 49 0.81 2.50 2.44
N ALA A 50 1.08 2.68 1.15
CA ALA A 50 2.45 2.84 0.65
C ALA A 50 3.16 4.06 1.28
N ARG A 51 2.44 5.19 1.43
CA ARG A 51 3.00 6.40 2.04
C ARG A 51 3.19 6.25 3.56
N GLU A 52 2.32 5.54 4.27
CA GLU A 52 2.54 5.26 5.70
C GLU A 52 3.72 4.30 5.95
N ALA A 53 3.94 3.33 5.05
CA ALA A 53 5.12 2.45 5.08
C ALA A 53 6.42 3.25 4.85
N GLU A 54 6.45 4.08 3.80
CA GLU A 54 7.63 4.89 3.47
C GLU A 54 7.99 5.92 4.54
N LYS A 55 7.00 6.60 5.14
CA LYS A 55 7.21 7.56 6.25
C LYS A 55 7.97 6.94 7.42
N ARG A 56 7.84 5.63 7.64
CA ARG A 56 8.50 4.88 8.72
C ARG A 56 9.72 4.09 8.27
N GLY A 57 10.10 4.22 6.99
CA GLY A 57 11.26 3.54 6.42
C GLY A 57 11.05 2.05 6.18
N PHE A 58 9.81 1.57 6.09
CA PHE A 58 9.53 0.18 5.77
C PHE A 58 9.72 -0.05 4.27
N SER A 59 10.43 -1.12 3.90
CA SER A 59 10.32 -1.64 2.54
C SER A 59 8.95 -2.31 2.37
N TRP A 60 8.47 -2.43 1.13
CA TRP A 60 7.15 -3.01 0.87
C TRP A 60 7.07 -3.70 -0.49
N SER A 61 6.15 -4.65 -0.62
CA SER A 61 5.73 -5.21 -1.91
C SER A 61 4.21 -5.21 -2.02
N TYR A 62 3.74 -4.78 -3.18
CA TYR A 62 2.32 -4.76 -3.50
C TYR A 62 1.82 -6.17 -3.81
N TRP A 63 0.67 -6.52 -3.26
CA TRP A 63 -0.08 -7.70 -3.63
C TRP A 63 -1.19 -7.29 -4.60
N GLU A 64 -1.16 -7.66 -5.88
CA GLU A 64 -0.07 -8.33 -6.61
C GLU A 64 0.04 -7.79 -8.04
N PHE A 65 0.82 -8.46 -8.88
CA PHE A 65 1.17 -7.95 -10.20
C PHE A 65 -0.01 -7.93 -11.18
N CYS A 66 -0.71 -9.04 -11.43
CA CYS A 66 -1.56 -9.18 -12.61
C CYS A 66 -2.79 -10.09 -12.50
N SER A 67 -3.20 -10.45 -11.28
CA SER A 67 -4.38 -11.27 -10.99
C SER A 67 -5.46 -10.44 -10.28
N GLU A 68 -6.06 -11.00 -9.23
CA GLU A 68 -7.19 -10.47 -8.48
C GLU A 68 -6.95 -9.11 -7.81
N PHE A 69 -5.70 -8.72 -7.60
CA PHE A 69 -5.33 -7.42 -7.06
C PHE A 69 -4.54 -6.59 -8.08
N GLY A 70 -4.27 -7.16 -9.26
CA GLY A 70 -3.26 -6.75 -10.21
C GLY A 70 -3.19 -5.26 -10.51
N ALA A 71 -2.00 -4.69 -10.32
CA ALA A 71 -1.65 -3.36 -10.83
C ALA A 71 -1.43 -3.36 -12.36
N TYR A 72 -1.20 -4.52 -12.96
CA TYR A 72 -1.00 -4.73 -14.39
C TYR A 72 -2.15 -5.55 -14.99
N ASP A 73 -2.56 -5.18 -16.20
CA ASP A 73 -3.55 -5.92 -16.99
C ASP A 73 -2.82 -6.74 -18.06
N PRO A 74 -2.74 -8.08 -17.92
CA PRO A 74 -1.98 -8.92 -18.84
C PRO A 74 -2.66 -9.05 -20.21
N ALA A 75 -4.00 -8.95 -20.28
CA ALA A 75 -4.74 -9.03 -21.53
C ALA A 75 -4.56 -7.75 -22.36
N ALA A 76 -4.69 -6.59 -21.72
CA ALA A 76 -4.49 -5.30 -22.37
C ALA A 76 -3.01 -4.88 -22.45
N ARG A 77 -2.10 -5.66 -21.87
CA ARG A 77 -0.65 -5.44 -21.80
C ARG A 77 -0.28 -4.04 -21.29
N ARG A 78 -0.99 -3.55 -20.29
CA ARG A 78 -0.82 -2.18 -19.76
C ARG A 78 -1.04 -2.11 -18.26
N TRP A 79 -0.40 -1.14 -17.64
CA TRP A 79 -0.64 -0.82 -16.23
C TRP A 79 -2.04 -0.22 -16.01
N ARG A 80 -2.64 -0.57 -14.87
CA ARG A 80 -3.78 0.16 -14.31
C ARG A 80 -3.24 1.45 -13.71
N ARG A 81 -3.26 2.53 -14.51
CA ARG A 81 -2.65 3.82 -14.18
C ARG A 81 -2.98 4.32 -12.75
N PRO A 82 -4.23 4.23 -12.24
CA PRO A 82 -4.52 4.67 -10.87
C PRO A 82 -3.70 3.93 -9.81
N LEU A 83 -3.53 2.61 -9.94
CA LEU A 83 -2.73 1.80 -9.01
C LEU A 83 -1.23 2.04 -9.18
N LEU A 84 -0.74 2.12 -10.42
CA LEU A 84 0.67 2.40 -10.68
C LEU A 84 1.08 3.74 -10.05
N ASN A 85 0.26 4.78 -10.25
CA ASN A 85 0.48 6.10 -9.69
C ASN A 85 0.39 6.08 -8.16
N ALA A 86 -0.57 5.34 -7.59
CA ALA A 86 -0.68 5.17 -6.13
C ALA A 86 0.57 4.53 -5.51
N LEU A 87 1.22 3.61 -6.23
CA LEU A 87 2.45 2.94 -5.78
C LEU A 87 3.69 3.82 -5.94
N LEU A 88 3.84 4.51 -7.08
CA LEU A 88 5.11 5.16 -7.45
C LEU A 88 5.15 6.67 -7.22
N ASP A 89 4.04 7.39 -7.33
CA ASP A 89 4.05 8.85 -7.27
C ASP A 89 4.16 9.33 -5.81
N LYS A 90 5.18 10.13 -5.52
CA LYS A 90 5.48 10.62 -4.15
C LYS A 90 4.97 12.03 -3.87
N ASP A 91 4.49 12.71 -4.90
CA ASP A 91 3.90 14.04 -4.84
C ASP A 91 2.41 13.99 -4.43
#